data_AF-A0A7C1U589-F1
#
_entry.id   AF-A0A7C1U589-F1
#
_cell.length_a   1.000
_cell.length_b   1.000
_cell.length_c   1.000
_cell.angle_alpha   90.00
_cell.angle_beta   90.00
_cell.angle_gamma   90.00
#
_symmetry.space_group_name_H-M   'P 1'
#
loop_
_entity.id
_entity.type
_entity.pdbx_description
1 polymer ?
#
loop_
_entity_poly.entity_id
_entity_poly.type
_entity_poly.pdbx_seq_one_letter_code
_entity_poly.pdbx_strand_id
1 'polypeptide(L)'
;MIFLLLEKEDKDIRFHAMQSIIVFGGLNILQMVLTISLLGLPLVPIIGLVGIILWILLMVKGFQGENYKLPFAGDLAEKWAGEVKI
;
A
#
# COMPACT_ATOMS: atom_id res chain seq x y z
N MET A 1 0.07 0.79 8.90
CA MET A 1 0.47 2.21 9.13
C MET A 1 1.04 2.41 10.51
N ILE A 2 0.26 2.29 11.59
CA ILE A 2 0.76 2.48 12.98
C ILE A 2 1.90 1.51 13.32
N PHE A 3 1.83 0.28 12.82
CA PHE A 3 2.88 -0.72 13.01
C PHE A 3 4.27 -0.30 12.51
N LEU A 4 4.40 0.63 11.54
CA LEU A 4 5.72 1.11 11.12
C LEU A 4 6.45 1.87 12.25
N LEU A 5 5.69 2.47 13.18
CA LEU A 5 6.21 3.24 14.32
C LEU A 5 6.37 2.38 15.58
N LEU A 6 5.48 1.39 15.75
CA LEU A 6 5.46 0.54 16.93
C LEU A 6 6.41 -0.65 16.80
N GLU A 7 6.50 -1.22 15.61
CA GLU A 7 7.27 -2.43 15.35
C GLU A 7 8.69 -2.07 14.91
N LYS A 8 9.68 -2.53 15.67
CA LYS A 8 11.09 -2.16 15.48
C LYS A 8 11.96 -3.33 15.04
N GLU A 9 11.57 -4.55 15.38
CA GLU A 9 12.40 -5.74 15.14
C GLU A 9 11.86 -6.56 13.96
N ASP A 10 10.54 -6.67 13.86
CA ASP A 10 9.93 -7.50 12.82
C ASP A 10 9.95 -6.79 11.45
N LYS A 11 10.81 -7.28 10.56
CA LYS A 11 10.98 -6.75 9.20
C LYS A 11 9.77 -7.00 8.32
N ASP A 12 9.04 -8.10 8.54
CA ASP A 12 7.90 -8.50 7.72
C ASP A 12 6.71 -7.59 8.04
N ILE A 13 6.45 -7.34 9.33
CA ILE A 13 5.41 -6.38 9.75
C ILE A 13 5.71 -4.97 9.22
N ARG A 14 6.98 -4.53 9.28
CA ARG A 14 7.39 -3.22 8.74
C ARG A 14 7.25 -3.16 7.22
N PHE A 15 7.59 -4.24 6.51
CA PHE A 15 7.39 -4.36 5.07
C PHE A 15 5.90 -4.26 4.70
N HIS A 16 5.03 -5.04 5.33
CA HIS A 16 3.59 -4.99 5.07
C HIS A 16 2.98 -3.62 5.40
N ALA A 17 3.43 -3.00 6.48
CA ALA A 17 3.00 -1.66 6.87
C ALA A 17 3.42 -0.61 5.82
N MET A 18 4.66 -0.67 5.33
CA MET A 18 5.18 0.24 4.31
C MET A 18 4.52 0.00 2.94
N GLN A 19 4.35 -1.26 2.53
CA GLN A 19 3.67 -1.61 1.28
C GLN A 19 2.23 -1.09 1.28
N SER A 20 1.52 -1.21 2.41
CA SER A 20 0.18 -0.64 2.55
C SER A 20 0.19 0.89 2.42
N ILE A 21 1.17 1.58 3.01
CA ILE A 21 1.29 3.05 2.88
C ILE A 21 1.51 3.45 1.42
N ILE A 22 2.44 2.79 0.74
CA ILE A 22 2.77 3.12 -0.65
C ILE A 22 1.59 2.85 -1.58
N VAL A 23 0.96 1.67 -1.46
CA VAL A 23 -0.17 1.27 -2.30
C VAL A 23 -1.36 2.19 -2.08
N PHE A 24 -1.84 2.31 -0.84
CA PHE A 24 -3.07 3.07 -0.57
C PHE A 24 -2.83 4.58 -0.60
N GLY A 25 -1.65 5.06 -0.21
CA GLY A 25 -1.27 6.46 -0.39
C GLY A 25 -1.22 6.85 -1.86
N GLY A 26 -0.58 6.02 -2.70
CA GLY A 26 -0.51 6.22 -4.15
C GLY A 26 -1.89 6.18 -4.82
N LEU A 27 -2.74 5.22 -4.44
CA LEU A 27 -4.13 5.13 -4.95
C LEU A 27 -4.96 6.36 -4.56
N ASN A 28 -4.83 6.86 -3.33
CA ASN A 28 -5.54 8.07 -2.89
C ASN A 28 -5.10 9.31 -3.70
N ILE A 29 -3.79 9.48 -3.92
CA ILE A 29 -3.27 10.58 -4.75
C ILE A 29 -3.79 10.46 -6.19
N LEU A 30 -3.75 9.26 -6.77
CA LEU A 30 -4.27 9.01 -8.11
C LEU A 30 -5.76 9.34 -8.21
N GLN A 31 -6.56 8.89 -7.24
CA GLN A 31 -7.99 9.15 -7.19
C GLN A 31 -8.28 10.65 -7.05
N MET A 32 -7.52 11.37 -6.24
CA MET A 32 -7.62 12.82 -6.08
C MET A 32 -7.35 13.54 -7.41
N VAL A 33 -6.26 13.18 -8.10
CA VAL A 33 -5.90 13.78 -9.40
C VAL A 33 -6.98 13.52 -10.46
N LEU A 34 -7.47 12.28 -10.56
CA LEU A 34 -8.53 11.92 -11.51
C LEU A 34 -9.82 12.69 -11.24
N THR A 35 -10.18 12.84 -9.97
CA THR A 35 -11.39 13.56 -9.53
C THR A 35 -11.29 15.05 -9.85
N ILE A 36 -10.15 15.70 -9.56
CA ILE A 36 -9.92 17.12 -9.83
C ILE A 36 -9.91 17.41 -11.34
N SER A 37 -9.38 16.49 -12.16
CA SER A 37 -9.32 16.66 -13.61
C SER A 37 -10.69 16.66 -14.31
N LEU A 38 -11.75 16.18 -13.63
CA LEU A 38 -13.10 15.89 -14.13
C LEU A 38 -13.18 14.86 -15.28
N LEU A 39 -12.21 14.83 -16.19
CA LEU A 39 -12.07 13.84 -17.26
C LEU A 39 -11.82 12.42 -16.75
N GLY A 40 -11.20 12.30 -15.57
CA GLY A 40 -10.91 11.02 -14.91
C GLY A 40 -12.07 10.42 -14.11
N LEU A 41 -13.22 11.10 -13.99
CA LEU A 41 -14.33 10.66 -13.14
C LEU A 41 -14.85 9.23 -13.45
N PRO A 42 -14.98 8.81 -14.73
CA PRO A 42 -15.42 7.44 -15.04
C PRO A 42 -14.44 6.36 -14.54
N LEU A 43 -13.16 6.70 -14.32
CA LEU A 43 -12.14 5.76 -13.87
C LEU A 43 -12.13 5.60 -12.34
N VAL A 44 -12.65 6.57 -11.59
CA VAL A 44 -12.71 6.56 -10.12
C VAL A 44 -13.33 5.27 -9.55
N PRO A 45 -14.50 4.77 -10.01
CA PRO A 45 -15.05 3.52 -9.49
C PRO A 45 -14.16 2.31 -9.78
N ILE A 46 -13.46 2.29 -10.91
CA ILE A 46 -12.51 1.21 -11.27
C ILE A 46 -11.32 1.21 -10.31
N ILE A 47 -10.75 2.40 -10.04
CA ILE A 47 -9.68 2.55 -9.04
C ILE A 47 -10.15 2.12 -7.65
N GLY A 48 -11.39 2.45 -7.27
CA GLY A 48 -12.00 1.99 -6.03
C GLY A 48 -12.08 0.48 -5.93
N LEU A 49 -12.55 -0.20 -6.98
CA LEU A 49 -12.61 -1.67 -7.04
C LEU A 49 -11.22 -2.30 -6.93
N VAL A 50 -10.24 -1.79 -7.67
CA VAL A 50 -8.84 -2.24 -7.57
C VAL A 50 -8.30 -2.03 -6.15
N GLY A 51 -8.60 -0.90 -5.53
CA GLY A 51 -8.25 -0.62 -4.14
C GLY A 51 -8.83 -1.63 -3.16
N ILE A 52 -10.10 -1.99 -3.31
CA ILE A 52 -10.75 -3.02 -2.46
C ILE A 52 -10.10 -4.39 -2.68
N ILE A 53 -9.84 -4.79 -3.93
CA ILE A 53 -9.19 -6.07 -4.24
C ILE A 53 -7.80 -6.13 -3.61
N LEU A 54 -6.99 -5.07 -3.78
CA LEU A 54 -5.66 -4.98 -3.19
C LEU A 54 -5.72 -4.98 -1.66
N TRP A 55 -6.70 -4.32 -1.06
CA TRP A 55 -6.88 -4.30 0.39
C TRP A 55 -7.15 -5.69 0.96
N ILE A 56 -8.11 -6.43 0.37
CA ILE A 56 -8.40 -7.80 0.79
C ILE A 56 -7.17 -8.69 0.58
N LEU A 57 -6.55 -8.63 -0.59
CA LEU A 57 -5.38 -9.46 -0.93
C LEU A 57 -4.24 -9.22 0.07
N LEU A 58 -3.88 -7.97 0.31
CA LEU A 58 -2.77 -7.61 1.21
C LEU A 58 -3.06 -7.96 2.67
N MET A 59 -4.31 -7.83 3.13
CA MET A 59 -4.70 -8.28 4.46
C MET A 59 -4.59 -9.79 4.62
N VAL A 60 -5.11 -10.57 3.65
CA VAL A 60 -5.05 -12.03 3.71
C VAL A 60 -3.60 -12.51 3.67
N LYS A 61 -2.79 -11.97 2.77
CA LYS A 61 -1.37 -12.34 2.65
C LYS A 61 -0.56 -11.95 3.89
N GLY A 62 -0.79 -10.75 4.43
CA GLY A 62 -0.17 -10.33 5.69
C GLY A 62 -0.60 -11.19 6.88
N PHE A 63 -1.87 -11.59 6.95
CA PHE A 63 -2.37 -12.50 8.00
C PHE A 63 -1.78 -13.91 7.89
N GLN A 64 -1.53 -14.39 6.67
CA GLN A 64 -0.88 -15.67 6.42
C GLN A 64 0.63 -15.67 6.71
N GLY A 65 1.23 -14.51 7.02
CA GLY A 65 2.67 -14.36 7.18
C GLY A 65 3.43 -14.52 5.86
N GLU A 66 2.75 -14.39 4.72
CA GLU A 66 3.39 -14.43 3.41
C GLU A 66 3.85 -13.02 3.02
N ASN A 67 5.16 -12.88 2.75
CA ASN A 67 5.75 -11.66 2.17
C ASN A 67 5.35 -11.48 0.70
N TYR A 68 4.06 -11.27 0.45
CA TYR A 68 3.53 -11.02 -0.89
C TYR A 68 3.93 -9.61 -1.34
N LYS A 69 4.88 -9.57 -2.27
CA LYS A 69 5.46 -8.35 -2.81
C LYS A 69 4.74 -7.92 -4.08
N LEU A 70 4.09 -6.76 -4.03
CA LEU A 70 3.49 -6.17 -5.23
C LEU A 70 4.59 -5.61 -6.15
N PRO A 71 4.45 -5.71 -7.48
CA PRO A 71 5.41 -5.11 -8.39
C PRO A 71 5.46 -3.60 -8.18
N PHE A 72 6.66 -3.02 -8.24
CA PHE A 72 6.97 -1.61 -7.95
C PHE A 72 6.74 -1.19 -6.49
N ALA A 73 5.51 -1.31 -5.98
CA ALA A 73 5.16 -0.87 -4.63
C ALA A 73 5.85 -1.70 -3.55
N GLY A 74 6.02 -3.00 -3.79
CA GLY A 74 6.73 -3.90 -2.89
C GLY A 74 8.25 -3.69 -2.92
N ASP A 75 8.85 -3.44 -4.09
CA ASP A 75 10.28 -3.07 -4.16
C ASP A 75 10.57 -1.79 -3.40
N LEU A 76 9.69 -0.80 -3.56
CA LEU A 76 9.78 0.46 -2.84
C LEU A 76 9.54 0.26 -1.33
N ALA A 77 8.60 -0.61 -0.96
CA ALA A 77 8.30 -0.92 0.42
C ALA A 77 9.48 -1.60 1.13
N GLU A 78 10.13 -2.56 0.48
CA GLU A 78 11.30 -3.24 1.04
C GLU A 78 12.45 -2.27 1.26
N LYS A 79 12.73 -1.41 0.26
CA LYS A 79 13.75 -0.37 0.38
C LYS A 79 13.46 0.59 1.54
N TRP A 80 12.24 1.13 1.59
CA TRP A 80 11.89 2.16 2.55
C TRP A 80 11.63 1.61 3.95
N ALA A 81 11.18 0.36 4.10
CA ALA A 81 11.06 -0.28 5.40
C ALA A 81 12.42 -0.40 6.10
N GLY A 82 13.52 -0.58 5.36
CA GLY A 82 14.88 -0.61 5.93
C GLY A 82 15.46 0.78 6.22
N GLU A 83 15.15 1.78 5.39
CA GLU A 83 15.69 3.14 5.48
C GLU A 83 15.02 3.99 6.56
N VAL A 84 13.72 3.78 6.80
CA VAL A 84 12.94 4.53 7.79
C VAL A 84 13.24 3.99 9.19
N LYS A 85 14.35 4.46 9.79
CA LYS A 85 14.67 4.27 11.21
C LYS A 85 13.91 5.30 12.04
N ILE A 86 12.78 4.91 12.62
CA ILE A 86 12.02 5.73 13.59
C ILE A 86 12.23 5.17 15.00
#